data_AF-A0A2E1RS43-F1
#
_entry.id   AF-A0A2E1RS43-F1
#
_cell.length_a   1.000
_cell.length_b   1.000
_cell.length_c   1.000
_cell.angle_alpha   90.00
_cell.angle_beta   90.00
_cell.angle_gamma   90.00
#
_symmetry.space_group_name_H-M   'P 1'
#
loop_
_entity.id
_entity.type
_entity.pdbx_description
1 polymer ?
#
loop_
_entity_poly.entity_id
_entity_poly.type
_entity_poly.pdbx_seq_one_letter_code
_entity_poly.pdbx_strand_id
1 'polypeptide(L)'
;MQLSLFVSIIYFCLTYLSAEDKTLESIPIGIKIQIKDKVIPGPELEAKPLTKESAVVLRIKGVYPHGNAFRYDYEYYGLEPGSYDLGNYFQSKTNKPLINKPKLPILFKSSLPQEQIKPNPPGDGQLPHFTKYKNILIVGATIWLFGLLFLIFYGRKKLNLIKPSTDESLSPAEILLPLVKAAKQGNLGKNDQAKLERTLILFWSNQLNLNDKSPKIILSTIKSHPEAKPLFQKLESWFHSPQPEEPSDLDALLEPYSKPKIN
;
A
#
# COMPACT_ATOMS: atom_id res chain seq x y z
N MET A 1 -9.37 -100.10 12.19
CA MET A 1 -9.52 -99.48 13.52
C MET A 1 -8.60 -98.28 13.60
N GLN A 2 -9.17 -97.10 13.44
CA GLN A 2 -9.31 -96.13 14.54
C GLN A 2 -7.95 -95.56 14.99
N LEU A 3 -7.41 -94.57 14.26
CA LEU A 3 -6.60 -93.50 14.87
C LEU A 3 -6.22 -92.33 13.93
N SER A 4 -6.67 -92.29 12.66
CA SER A 4 -6.19 -91.26 11.71
C SER A 4 -7.21 -90.14 11.37
N LEU A 5 -8.43 -90.18 11.91
CA LEU A 5 -9.51 -89.29 11.45
C LEU A 5 -9.89 -88.16 12.42
N PHE A 6 -9.27 -88.09 13.61
CA PHE A 6 -9.60 -87.06 14.61
C PHE A 6 -8.62 -85.88 14.69
N VAL A 7 -7.46 -85.94 14.03
CA VAL A 7 -6.50 -84.82 14.05
C VAL A 7 -6.79 -83.78 12.95
N SER A 8 -7.57 -84.14 11.92
CA SER A 8 -7.85 -83.24 10.79
C SER A 8 -9.00 -82.25 11.05
N ILE A 9 -9.87 -82.50 12.03
CA ILE A 9 -11.01 -81.60 12.35
C ILE A 9 -10.59 -80.44 13.28
N ILE A 10 -9.53 -80.59 14.07
CA ILE A 10 -9.01 -79.49 14.90
C ILE A 10 -8.17 -78.50 14.07
N TYR A 11 -7.60 -78.93 12.93
CA TYR A 11 -6.88 -78.03 12.03
C TYR A 11 -7.79 -77.25 11.08
N PHE A 12 -9.08 -77.60 10.99
CA PHE A 12 -10.05 -76.89 10.14
C PHE A 12 -10.86 -75.82 10.90
N CYS A 13 -10.76 -75.76 12.23
CA CYS A 13 -11.56 -74.82 13.04
C CYS A 13 -10.79 -73.59 13.55
N LEU A 14 -9.52 -73.42 13.16
CA LEU A 14 -8.68 -72.28 13.58
C LEU A 14 -8.31 -71.31 12.46
N THR A 15 -9.02 -71.34 11.33
CA THR A 15 -8.94 -70.29 10.32
C THR A 15 -10.30 -69.60 10.25
N TYR A 16 -10.30 -68.29 10.02
CA TYR A 16 -11.43 -67.36 10.18
C TYR A 16 -11.67 -66.79 11.58
N LEU A 17 -10.59 -66.31 12.20
CA LEU A 17 -10.67 -65.03 12.90
C LEU A 17 -9.51 -64.13 12.45
N SER A 18 -9.46 -63.85 11.15
CA SER A 18 -8.71 -62.69 10.67
C SER A 18 -9.47 -61.47 11.14
N ALA A 19 -9.05 -60.89 12.26
CA ALA A 19 -9.34 -59.51 12.58
C ALA A 19 -8.89 -58.70 11.36
N GLU A 20 -9.84 -58.04 10.70
CA GLU A 20 -9.56 -57.10 9.63
C GLU A 20 -8.79 -55.94 10.25
N ASP A 21 -7.47 -56.06 10.28
CA ASP A 21 -6.56 -55.00 10.66
C ASP A 21 -6.76 -53.90 9.63
N LYS A 22 -7.52 -52.85 10.02
CA LYS A 22 -7.84 -51.71 9.18
C LYS A 22 -6.53 -51.09 8.75
N THR A 23 -6.07 -51.47 7.56
CA THR A 23 -4.91 -50.88 6.90
C THR A 23 -5.20 -49.39 6.79
N LEU A 24 -4.49 -48.61 7.61
CA LEU A 24 -4.66 -47.17 7.64
C LEU A 24 -4.09 -46.65 6.31
N GLU A 25 -4.96 -46.37 5.35
CA GLU A 25 -4.55 -45.81 4.07
C GLU A 25 -3.72 -44.55 4.34
N SER A 26 -2.48 -44.57 3.85
CA SER A 26 -1.58 -43.45 4.10
C SER A 26 -1.90 -42.31 3.17
N ILE A 27 -2.27 -41.18 3.75
CA ILE A 27 -2.74 -40.00 3.03
C ILE A 27 -1.55 -39.05 2.81
N PRO A 28 -1.32 -38.53 1.60
CA PRO A 28 -0.30 -37.50 1.40
C PRO A 28 -0.65 -36.20 2.12
N ILE A 29 0.37 -35.54 2.70
CA ILE A 29 0.20 -34.20 3.30
C ILE A 29 -0.37 -33.20 2.27
N GLY A 30 -1.15 -32.22 2.74
CA GLY A 30 -1.74 -31.16 1.91
C GLY A 30 -2.95 -31.57 1.07
N ILE A 31 -3.29 -32.87 0.99
CA ILE A 31 -4.47 -33.33 0.26
C ILE A 31 -5.71 -33.26 1.16
N LYS A 32 -6.76 -32.59 0.66
CA LYS A 32 -8.05 -32.46 1.34
C LYS A 32 -8.90 -33.71 1.12
N ILE A 33 -9.33 -34.31 2.22
CA ILE A 33 -10.29 -35.41 2.23
C ILE A 33 -11.61 -34.88 2.74
N GLN A 34 -12.69 -35.21 2.03
CA GLN A 34 -14.05 -34.86 2.43
C GLN A 34 -14.77 -36.12 2.87
N ILE A 35 -15.31 -36.09 4.08
CA ILE A 35 -16.17 -37.13 4.62
C ILE A 35 -17.58 -36.55 4.72
N LYS A 36 -18.54 -37.28 4.17
CA LYS A 36 -19.96 -36.95 4.23
C LYS A 36 -20.69 -37.94 5.10
N ASP A 37 -21.78 -37.48 5.71
CA ASP A 37 -22.73 -38.32 6.43
C ASP A 37 -22.14 -39.15 7.59
N LYS A 38 -21.04 -38.69 8.20
CA LYS A 38 -20.41 -39.44 9.31
C LYS A 38 -21.18 -39.22 10.60
N VAL A 39 -21.80 -40.27 11.11
CA VAL A 39 -22.49 -40.25 12.40
C VAL A 39 -21.46 -40.37 13.53
N ILE A 40 -21.47 -39.42 14.46
CA ILE A 40 -20.66 -39.43 15.68
C ILE A 40 -21.62 -39.39 16.88
N PRO A 41 -21.60 -40.41 17.76
CA PRO A 41 -22.46 -40.42 18.94
C PRO A 41 -21.97 -39.41 19.98
N GLY A 42 -22.91 -38.79 20.70
CA GLY A 42 -22.62 -37.84 21.77
C GLY A 42 -23.12 -36.42 21.49
N PRO A 43 -22.63 -35.42 22.25
CA PRO A 43 -23.06 -34.04 22.10
C PRO A 43 -22.56 -33.43 20.79
N GLU A 44 -23.15 -32.31 20.39
CA GLU A 44 -22.73 -31.57 19.20
C GLU A 44 -21.26 -31.12 19.31
N LEU A 45 -20.45 -31.57 18.35
CA LEU A 45 -19.03 -31.26 18.20
C LEU A 45 -18.80 -30.10 17.23
N GLU A 46 -17.79 -29.30 17.54
CA GLU A 46 -17.21 -28.28 16.69
C GLU A 46 -15.72 -28.57 16.43
N ALA A 47 -15.16 -28.04 15.35
CA ALA A 47 -13.73 -28.14 15.08
C ALA A 47 -12.95 -27.21 16.04
N LYS A 48 -11.81 -27.68 16.56
CA LYS A 48 -10.92 -26.84 17.36
C LYS A 48 -10.36 -25.68 16.53
N PRO A 49 -10.18 -24.50 17.14
CA PRO A 49 -9.55 -23.37 16.46
C PRO A 49 -8.11 -23.74 16.06
N LEU A 50 -7.72 -23.36 14.84
CA LEU A 50 -6.37 -23.61 14.35
C LEU A 50 -5.36 -22.76 15.13
N THR A 51 -4.30 -23.41 15.59
CA THR A 51 -3.11 -22.77 16.15
C THR A 51 -1.92 -22.95 15.22
N LYS A 52 -0.83 -22.20 15.44
CA LYS A 52 0.41 -22.36 14.66
C LYS A 52 1.03 -23.76 14.76
N GLU A 53 0.70 -24.50 15.81
CA GLU A 53 1.19 -25.85 16.12
C GLU A 53 0.25 -26.96 15.62
N SER A 54 -0.83 -26.61 14.92
CA SER A 54 -1.83 -27.59 14.48
C SER A 54 -1.30 -28.42 13.31
N ALA A 55 -0.89 -29.67 13.58
CA ALA A 55 -0.42 -30.60 12.56
C ALA A 55 -1.51 -31.07 11.56
N VAL A 56 -2.79 -30.95 11.92
CA VAL A 56 -3.93 -31.33 11.10
C VAL A 56 -4.96 -30.21 11.11
N VAL A 57 -5.50 -29.91 9.92
CA VAL A 57 -6.62 -28.98 9.77
C VAL A 57 -7.89 -29.78 9.62
N LEU A 58 -8.86 -29.54 10.50
CA LEU A 58 -10.21 -30.10 10.46
C LEU A 58 -11.21 -28.95 10.31
N ARG A 59 -12.14 -29.09 9.36
CA ARG A 59 -13.25 -28.14 9.18
C ARG A 59 -14.56 -28.88 9.01
N ILE A 60 -15.53 -28.55 9.84
CA ILE A 60 -16.91 -29.03 9.70
C ILE A 60 -17.62 -28.17 8.64
N LYS A 61 -18.21 -28.82 7.63
CA LYS A 61 -19.00 -28.20 6.56
C LYS A 61 -20.48 -28.13 6.92
N GLY A 62 -20.98 -29.15 7.62
CA GLY A 62 -22.39 -29.27 7.97
C GLY A 62 -22.58 -30.20 9.15
N VAL A 63 -23.60 -29.90 9.94
CA VAL A 63 -24.03 -30.71 11.09
C VAL A 63 -25.53 -30.95 10.97
N TYR A 64 -25.94 -32.20 11.06
CA TYR A 64 -27.33 -32.61 10.95
C TYR A 64 -27.71 -33.46 12.18
N PRO A 65 -28.84 -33.18 12.85
CA PRO A 65 -29.29 -34.01 13.97
C PRO A 65 -29.65 -35.42 13.47
N HIS A 66 -29.27 -36.45 14.24
CA HIS A 66 -29.50 -37.85 13.90
C HIS A 66 -29.84 -38.68 15.15
N GLY A 67 -31.10 -38.60 15.60
CA GLY A 67 -31.54 -39.26 16.83
C GLY A 67 -30.80 -38.72 18.07
N ASN A 68 -30.10 -39.61 18.79
CA ASN A 68 -29.25 -39.26 19.94
C ASN A 68 -27.79 -38.94 19.54
N ALA A 69 -27.53 -38.77 18.25
CA ALA A 69 -26.22 -38.49 17.67
C ALA A 69 -26.31 -37.34 16.66
N PHE A 70 -25.17 -36.94 16.13
CA PHE A 70 -25.08 -35.94 15.07
C PHE A 70 -24.36 -36.53 13.87
N ARG A 71 -24.81 -36.15 12.68
CA ARG A 71 -24.23 -36.52 11.40
C ARG A 71 -23.44 -35.33 10.86
N TYR A 72 -22.17 -35.56 10.55
CA TYR A 72 -21.21 -34.53 10.17
C TYR A 72 -20.75 -34.70 8.73
N ASP A 73 -20.73 -33.57 8.03
CA ASP A 73 -19.93 -33.39 6.83
C ASP A 73 -18.69 -32.59 7.25
N TYR A 74 -17.50 -33.14 7.04
CA TYR A 74 -16.26 -32.45 7.40
C TYR A 74 -15.15 -32.72 6.37
N GLU A 75 -14.24 -31.77 6.27
CA GLU A 75 -13.01 -31.89 5.50
C GLU A 75 -11.81 -31.86 6.42
N TYR A 76 -10.77 -32.63 6.09
CA TYR A 76 -9.51 -32.61 6.82
C TYR A 76 -8.31 -32.78 5.89
N TYR A 77 -7.16 -32.25 6.30
CA TYR A 77 -5.87 -32.45 5.65
C TYR A 77 -4.71 -32.26 6.64
N GLY A 78 -3.62 -32.97 6.41
CA GLY A 78 -2.41 -32.90 7.23
C GLY A 78 -1.47 -31.81 6.74
N LEU A 79 -0.85 -31.10 7.69
CA LEU A 79 0.26 -30.18 7.44
C LEU A 79 1.61 -30.86 7.68
N GLU A 80 1.66 -31.79 8.62
CA GLU A 80 2.86 -32.53 8.99
C GLU A 80 2.69 -34.04 8.77
N PRO A 81 3.76 -34.75 8.38
CA PRO A 81 3.75 -36.20 8.30
C PRO A 81 3.74 -36.81 9.71
N GLY A 82 2.90 -37.82 9.93
CA GLY A 82 2.76 -38.44 11.24
C GLY A 82 1.45 -39.21 11.40
N SER A 83 1.33 -39.92 12.53
CA SER A 83 0.11 -40.60 12.95
C SER A 83 -0.67 -39.69 13.90
N TYR A 84 -1.92 -39.41 13.58
CA TYR A 84 -2.77 -38.50 14.34
C TYR A 84 -4.15 -39.12 14.56
N ASP A 85 -4.88 -38.65 15.57
CA ASP A 85 -6.28 -39.01 15.79
C ASP A 85 -7.15 -37.77 15.57
N LEU A 86 -8.06 -37.83 14.58
CA LEU A 86 -8.99 -36.73 14.28
C LEU A 86 -9.88 -36.37 15.47
N GLY A 87 -10.14 -37.32 16.38
CA GLY A 87 -10.85 -37.08 17.63
C GLY A 87 -10.29 -35.96 18.48
N ASN A 88 -8.96 -35.76 18.43
CA ASN A 88 -8.28 -34.72 19.18
C ASN A 88 -8.51 -33.31 18.61
N TYR A 89 -9.01 -33.22 17.38
CA TYR A 89 -9.29 -31.96 16.69
C TYR A 89 -10.76 -31.54 16.79
N PHE A 90 -11.61 -32.37 17.42
CA PHE A 90 -12.96 -31.99 17.81
C PHE A 90 -12.99 -31.41 19.23
N GLN A 91 -13.90 -30.48 19.46
CA GLN A 91 -14.26 -29.92 20.76
C GLN A 91 -15.78 -29.90 20.92
N SER A 92 -16.29 -29.94 22.14
CA SER A 92 -17.73 -29.78 22.37
C SER A 92 -18.14 -28.34 22.10
N LYS A 93 -19.27 -28.13 21.41
CA LYS A 93 -19.87 -26.80 21.22
C LYS A 93 -20.18 -26.10 22.55
N THR A 94 -20.46 -26.87 23.59
CA THR A 94 -20.75 -26.36 24.94
C THR A 94 -19.49 -26.04 25.75
N ASN A 95 -18.29 -26.15 25.14
CA ASN A 95 -16.97 -25.97 25.74
C ASN A 95 -16.69 -26.86 26.98
N LYS A 96 -17.53 -27.89 27.20
CA LYS A 96 -17.32 -28.91 28.22
C LYS A 96 -16.35 -29.99 27.71
N PRO A 97 -15.47 -30.54 28.57
CA PRO A 97 -14.59 -31.62 28.18
C PRO A 97 -15.41 -32.83 27.72
N LEU A 98 -15.05 -33.38 26.55
CA LEU A 98 -15.67 -34.58 26.00
C LEU A 98 -15.26 -35.79 26.83
N ILE A 99 -16.23 -36.42 27.50
CA ILE A 99 -16.03 -37.63 28.33
C ILE A 99 -15.58 -38.80 27.44
N ASN A 100 -16.12 -38.89 26.22
CA ASN A 100 -15.76 -39.91 25.24
C ASN A 100 -15.45 -39.25 23.90
N LYS A 101 -14.16 -39.23 23.52
CA LYS A 101 -13.72 -38.66 22.25
C LYS A 101 -13.84 -39.70 21.14
N PRO A 102 -14.28 -39.34 19.93
CA PRO A 102 -14.32 -40.27 18.81
C PRO A 102 -12.89 -40.67 18.42
N LYS A 103 -12.57 -41.96 18.42
CA LYS A 103 -11.25 -42.46 17.97
C LYS A 103 -11.25 -42.63 16.46
N LEU A 104 -10.51 -41.78 15.76
CA LEU A 104 -10.44 -41.69 14.31
C LEU A 104 -8.96 -41.57 13.88
N PRO A 105 -8.19 -42.67 13.97
CA PRO A 105 -6.78 -42.67 13.61
C PRO A 105 -6.58 -42.42 12.11
N ILE A 106 -5.61 -41.57 11.77
CA ILE A 106 -5.20 -41.21 10.41
C ILE A 106 -3.67 -41.11 10.32
N LEU A 107 -3.10 -41.43 9.16
CA LEU A 107 -1.66 -41.45 8.91
C LEU A 107 -1.35 -40.56 7.72
N PHE A 108 -0.62 -39.49 7.97
CA PHE A 108 -0.09 -38.61 6.92
C PHE A 108 1.33 -39.01 6.55
N LYS A 109 1.59 -39.16 5.25
CA LYS A 109 2.94 -39.36 4.71
C LYS A 109 3.37 -38.14 3.90
N SER A 110 4.66 -37.83 3.97
CA SER A 110 5.28 -36.89 3.05
C SER A 110 5.38 -37.55 1.67
N SER A 111 4.97 -36.84 0.62
CA SER A 111 5.26 -37.23 -0.76
C SER A 111 6.70 -36.88 -1.18
N LEU A 112 7.40 -36.07 -0.38
CA LEU A 112 8.80 -35.73 -0.61
C LEU A 112 9.71 -36.83 -0.03
N PRO A 113 10.76 -37.24 -0.76
CA PRO A 113 11.79 -38.12 -0.22
C PRO A 113 12.37 -37.53 1.07
N GLN A 114 12.63 -38.38 2.07
CA GLN A 114 13.10 -37.94 3.39
C GLN A 114 14.40 -37.11 3.36
N GLU A 115 15.18 -37.20 2.27
CA GLU A 115 16.49 -36.58 2.13
C GLU A 115 16.46 -35.19 1.45
N GLN A 116 15.34 -34.77 0.87
CA GLN A 116 15.30 -33.56 0.04
C GLN A 116 14.71 -32.35 0.80
N ILE A 117 15.50 -31.82 1.74
CA ILE A 117 15.12 -30.67 2.59
C ILE A 117 15.48 -29.33 1.92
N LYS A 118 16.33 -29.34 0.89
CA LYS A 118 16.81 -28.13 0.22
C LYS A 118 16.20 -28.01 -1.18
N PRO A 119 15.76 -26.80 -1.59
CA PRO A 119 15.46 -26.52 -2.98
C PRO A 119 16.67 -26.89 -3.86
N ASN A 120 16.43 -27.39 -5.07
CA ASN A 120 17.51 -27.55 -6.03
C ASN A 120 18.20 -26.19 -6.21
N PRO A 121 19.54 -26.12 -6.14
CA PRO A 121 20.22 -24.88 -6.47
C PRO A 121 19.82 -24.48 -7.89
N PRO A 122 19.67 -23.16 -8.16
CA PRO A 122 19.54 -22.72 -9.54
C PRO A 122 20.73 -23.29 -10.31
N GLY A 123 20.48 -23.87 -11.49
CA GLY A 123 21.56 -24.36 -12.33
C GLY A 123 22.57 -23.24 -12.56
N ASP A 124 23.85 -23.58 -12.68
CA ASP A 124 24.93 -22.64 -13.01
C ASP A 124 24.68 -22.05 -14.41
N GLY A 125 23.79 -21.06 -14.47
CA GLY A 125 23.47 -20.31 -15.66
C GLY A 125 24.46 -19.17 -15.77
N GLN A 126 25.25 -19.15 -16.85
CA GLN A 126 25.96 -17.94 -17.23
C GLN A 126 24.91 -16.85 -17.48
N LEU A 127 24.90 -15.80 -16.65
CA LEU A 127 24.01 -14.67 -16.87
C LEU A 127 24.26 -14.14 -18.30
N PRO A 128 23.21 -13.97 -19.12
CA PRO A 128 23.39 -13.43 -20.46
C PRO A 128 24.09 -12.08 -20.35
N HIS A 129 25.16 -11.91 -21.12
CA HIS A 129 26.04 -10.74 -21.03
C HIS A 129 25.25 -9.47 -21.44
N PHE A 130 24.66 -8.77 -20.47
CA PHE A 130 23.89 -7.53 -20.68
C PHE A 130 24.79 -6.31 -21.02
N THR A 131 26.02 -6.55 -21.49
CA THR A 131 27.02 -5.52 -21.80
C THR A 131 26.52 -4.52 -22.85
N LYS A 132 25.65 -4.96 -23.77
CA LYS A 132 25.05 -4.06 -24.77
C LYS A 132 24.13 -3.00 -24.14
N TYR A 133 23.35 -3.37 -23.13
CA TYR A 133 22.46 -2.44 -22.44
C TYR A 133 23.23 -1.40 -21.60
N LYS A 134 24.32 -1.83 -20.96
CA LYS A 134 25.24 -0.93 -20.23
C LYS A 134 25.78 0.17 -21.13
N ASN A 135 26.17 -0.16 -22.37
CA ASN A 135 26.71 0.82 -23.31
C ASN A 135 25.65 1.84 -23.74
N ILE A 136 24.41 1.41 -23.99
CA ILE A 136 23.30 2.30 -24.34
C ILE A 136 23.01 3.29 -23.21
N LEU A 137 23.00 2.82 -21.95
CA LEU A 137 22.80 3.68 -20.79
C LEU A 137 23.90 4.73 -20.64
N ILE A 138 25.16 4.35 -20.85
CA ILE A 138 26.29 5.29 -20.78
C ILE A 138 26.14 6.37 -21.85
N VAL A 139 25.89 5.98 -23.10
CA VAL A 139 25.70 6.94 -24.20
C VAL A 139 24.53 7.88 -23.92
N GLY A 140 23.40 7.35 -23.45
CA GLY A 140 22.23 8.15 -23.07
C GLY A 140 22.54 9.15 -21.96
N ALA A 141 23.22 8.71 -20.90
CA ALA A 141 23.63 9.57 -19.79
C ALA A 141 24.59 10.68 -20.24
N THR A 142 25.55 10.36 -21.11
CA THR A 142 26.48 11.33 -21.68
C THR A 142 25.76 12.37 -22.52
N ILE A 143 24.87 11.97 -23.43
CA ILE A 143 24.06 12.88 -24.26
C ILE A 143 23.22 13.80 -23.37
N TRP A 144 22.57 13.25 -22.34
CA TRP A 144 21.75 14.02 -21.41
C TRP A 144 22.57 15.05 -20.64
N LEU A 145 23.75 14.66 -20.12
CA LEU A 145 24.64 15.57 -19.41
C LEU A 145 25.11 16.71 -20.30
N PHE A 146 25.52 16.42 -21.54
CA PHE A 146 25.91 17.46 -22.50
C PHE A 146 24.75 18.39 -22.86
N GLY A 147 23.54 17.84 -23.05
CA GLY A 147 22.34 18.63 -23.28
C GLY A 147 22.02 19.57 -22.11
N LEU A 148 22.15 19.08 -20.87
CA LEU A 148 21.97 19.89 -19.66
C LEU A 148 23.00 21.02 -19.59
N LEU A 149 24.28 20.70 -19.78
CA LEU A 149 25.35 21.69 -19.76
C LEU A 149 25.13 22.74 -20.86
N PHE A 150 24.78 22.32 -22.07
CA PHE A 150 24.45 23.21 -23.17
C PHE A 150 23.30 24.17 -22.78
N LEU A 151 22.23 23.66 -22.19
CA LEU A 151 21.10 24.48 -21.75
C LEU A 151 21.50 25.48 -20.66
N ILE A 152 22.34 25.09 -19.70
CA ILE A 152 22.83 25.98 -18.63
C ILE A 152 23.71 27.10 -19.21
N PHE A 153 24.67 26.78 -20.08
CA PHE A 153 25.63 27.77 -20.60
C PHE A 153 25.02 28.67 -21.69
N TYR A 154 24.21 28.11 -22.61
CA TYR A 154 23.60 28.88 -23.70
C TYR A 154 22.26 29.52 -23.31
N GLY A 155 21.48 28.89 -22.43
CA GLY A 155 20.21 29.45 -21.93
C GLY A 155 20.39 30.65 -21.02
N ARG A 156 21.44 30.66 -20.19
CA ARG A 156 21.75 31.82 -19.32
C ARG A 156 22.13 33.09 -20.09
N LYS A 157 22.78 32.96 -21.25
CA LYS A 157 23.14 34.13 -22.08
C LYS A 157 21.92 34.86 -22.64
N LYS A 158 20.82 34.16 -22.95
CA LYS A 158 19.58 34.81 -23.44
C LYS A 158 18.77 35.50 -22.34
N LEU A 159 18.88 35.06 -21.09
CA LEU A 159 18.14 35.69 -19.98
C LEU A 159 18.74 37.04 -19.56
N ASN A 160 20.04 37.24 -19.76
CA ASN A 160 20.71 38.53 -19.47
C ASN A 160 20.56 39.58 -20.60
N LEU A 161 19.92 39.22 -21.72
CA LEU A 161 19.68 40.16 -22.83
C LEU A 161 18.35 40.92 -22.72
N ILE A 162 17.51 40.59 -21.73
CA ILE A 162 16.42 41.48 -21.31
C ILE A 162 17.04 42.58 -20.45
N LYS A 163 17.80 43.46 -21.11
CA LYS A 163 18.14 44.76 -20.56
C LYS A 163 16.79 45.50 -20.40
N PRO A 164 16.45 46.04 -19.22
CA PRO A 164 15.24 46.84 -19.10
C PRO A 164 15.35 47.96 -20.14
N SER A 165 14.39 48.02 -21.05
CA SER A 165 14.22 49.12 -21.98
C SER A 165 14.22 50.40 -21.17
N THR A 166 15.25 51.21 -21.38
CA THR A 166 15.32 52.60 -20.97
C THR A 166 14.37 53.38 -21.86
N ASP A 167 13.08 53.14 -21.70
CA ASP A 167 12.04 54.09 -22.05
C ASP A 167 11.53 54.60 -20.71
N GLU A 168 11.69 55.91 -20.50
CA GLU A 168 11.02 56.76 -19.51
C GLU A 168 10.41 55.98 -18.32
N SER A 169 11.15 55.90 -17.21
CA SER A 169 10.84 55.08 -16.04
C SER A 169 9.42 55.36 -15.52
N LEU A 170 8.44 54.63 -16.06
CA LEU A 170 7.08 54.65 -15.56
C LEU A 170 7.15 54.37 -14.06
N SER A 171 6.58 55.27 -13.27
CA SER A 171 6.57 55.12 -11.82
C SER A 171 5.93 53.77 -11.46
N PRO A 172 6.35 53.07 -10.40
CA PRO A 172 5.72 51.82 -9.99
C PRO A 172 4.19 51.91 -9.89
N ALA A 173 3.63 53.07 -9.50
CA ALA A 173 2.19 53.33 -9.57
C ALA A 173 1.60 53.27 -10.99
N GLU A 174 2.28 53.78 -12.01
CA GLU A 174 1.80 53.81 -13.40
C GLU A 174 1.73 52.40 -14.00
N ILE A 175 2.63 51.50 -13.57
CA ILE A 175 2.61 50.07 -13.94
C ILE A 175 1.50 49.33 -13.18
N LEU A 176 1.30 49.66 -11.91
CA LEU A 176 0.33 48.99 -11.04
C LEU A 176 -1.12 49.41 -11.33
N LEU A 177 -1.38 50.66 -11.70
CA LEU A 177 -2.72 51.21 -11.95
C LEU A 177 -3.56 50.38 -12.93
N PRO A 178 -3.08 50.04 -14.16
CA PRO A 178 -3.88 49.22 -15.09
C PRO A 178 -4.13 47.80 -14.56
N LEU A 179 -3.16 47.21 -13.85
CA LEU A 179 -3.29 45.86 -13.27
C LEU A 179 -4.27 45.83 -12.10
N VAL A 180 -4.24 46.83 -11.23
CA VAL A 180 -5.16 46.98 -10.10
C VAL A 180 -6.58 47.28 -10.59
N LYS A 181 -6.73 48.10 -11.64
CA LYS A 181 -8.02 48.38 -12.28
C LYS A 181 -8.61 47.13 -12.96
N ALA A 182 -7.78 46.31 -13.60
CA ALA A 182 -8.21 45.04 -14.16
C ALA A 182 -8.55 43.99 -13.08
N ALA A 183 -7.85 44.02 -11.93
CA ALA A 183 -8.17 43.19 -10.77
C ALA A 183 -9.53 43.56 -10.17
N LYS A 184 -9.85 44.87 -10.07
CA LYS A 184 -11.19 45.36 -9.69
C LYS A 184 -12.30 44.78 -10.57
N GLN A 185 -12.06 44.66 -11.87
CA GLN A 185 -13.05 44.19 -12.85
C GLN A 185 -13.19 42.65 -12.88
N GLY A 186 -12.41 41.92 -12.07
CA GLY A 186 -12.37 40.46 -12.09
C GLY A 186 -11.80 39.88 -13.40
N ASN A 187 -11.18 40.70 -14.26
CA ASN A 187 -10.72 40.31 -15.59
C ASN A 187 -9.22 40.01 -15.63
N LEU A 188 -8.62 39.65 -14.49
CA LEU A 188 -7.19 39.39 -14.38
C LEU A 188 -6.90 37.90 -14.59
N GLY A 189 -6.14 37.56 -15.64
CA GLY A 189 -5.63 36.21 -15.82
C GLY A 189 -4.55 35.86 -14.78
N LYS A 190 -4.27 34.56 -14.56
CA LYS A 190 -3.25 34.08 -13.61
C LYS A 190 -1.86 34.70 -13.82
N ASN A 191 -1.49 34.96 -15.08
CA ASN A 191 -0.20 35.57 -15.42
C ASN A 191 -0.12 37.04 -14.99
N ASP A 192 -1.20 37.79 -15.17
CA ASP A 192 -1.27 39.20 -14.81
C ASP A 192 -1.37 39.37 -13.28
N GLN A 193 -2.00 38.42 -12.58
CA GLN A 193 -1.96 38.33 -11.12
C GLN A 193 -0.53 38.16 -10.61
N ALA A 194 0.21 37.18 -11.16
CA ALA A 194 1.60 36.95 -10.78
C ALA A 194 2.48 38.18 -11.08
N LYS A 195 2.19 38.90 -12.18
CA LYS A 195 2.89 40.15 -12.54
C LYS A 195 2.61 41.28 -11.55
N LEU A 196 1.35 41.43 -11.11
CA LEU A 196 0.96 42.40 -10.09
C LEU A 196 1.66 42.11 -8.76
N GLU A 197 1.54 40.89 -8.24
CA GLU A 197 2.13 40.48 -6.95
C GLU A 197 3.65 40.62 -6.97
N ARG A 198 4.30 40.20 -8.06
CA ARG A 198 5.74 40.35 -8.22
C ARG A 198 6.17 41.81 -8.21
N THR A 199 5.46 42.69 -8.92
CA THR A 199 5.79 44.13 -8.95
C THR A 199 5.67 44.76 -7.57
N LEU A 200 4.62 44.41 -6.80
CA LEU A 200 4.45 44.89 -5.43
C LEU A 200 5.55 44.39 -4.49
N ILE A 201 5.90 43.10 -4.56
CA ILE A 201 6.98 42.53 -3.74
C ILE A 201 8.32 43.19 -4.08
N LEU A 202 8.62 43.41 -5.36
CA LEU A 202 9.86 44.07 -5.79
C LEU A 202 9.92 45.52 -5.29
N PHE A 203 8.83 46.27 -5.40
CA PHE A 203 8.75 47.65 -4.92
C PHE A 203 9.07 47.74 -3.42
N TRP A 204 8.38 46.95 -2.59
CA TRP A 204 8.59 46.97 -1.14
C TRP A 204 9.90 46.31 -0.70
N SER A 205 10.39 45.31 -1.43
CA SER A 205 11.71 44.71 -1.15
C SER A 205 12.83 45.72 -1.36
N ASN A 206 12.75 46.53 -2.42
CA ASN A 206 13.69 47.63 -2.67
C ASN A 206 13.53 48.74 -1.63
N GLN A 207 12.30 49.16 -1.31
CA GLN A 207 12.06 50.24 -0.37
C GLN A 207 12.49 49.91 1.08
N LEU A 208 12.39 48.64 1.47
CA LEU A 208 12.73 48.17 2.82
C LEU A 208 14.14 47.55 2.89
N ASN A 209 14.93 47.61 1.81
CA ASN A 209 16.26 47.00 1.68
C ASN A 209 16.29 45.51 2.12
N LEU A 210 15.31 44.72 1.65
CA LEU A 210 15.15 43.30 2.01
C LEU A 210 15.71 42.33 0.96
N ASN A 211 16.42 42.84 -0.05
CA ASN A 211 16.86 42.09 -1.23
C ASN A 211 17.77 40.88 -0.91
N ASP A 212 18.45 40.88 0.24
CA ASP A 212 19.36 39.82 0.66
C ASP A 212 18.73 38.79 1.62
N LYS A 213 17.43 38.93 1.95
CA LYS A 213 16.73 38.03 2.87
C LYS A 213 16.01 36.90 2.15
N SER A 214 15.71 35.83 2.89
CA SER A 214 14.93 34.73 2.33
C SER A 214 13.50 35.18 1.97
N PRO A 215 12.89 34.62 0.90
CA PRO A 215 11.55 35.03 0.43
C PRO A 215 10.46 35.00 1.50
N LYS A 216 10.56 34.06 2.45
CA LYS A 216 9.64 33.94 3.59
C LYS A 216 9.69 35.17 4.50
N ILE A 217 10.89 35.68 4.77
CA ILE A 217 11.08 36.86 5.61
C ILE A 217 10.56 38.09 4.87
N ILE A 218 10.90 38.25 3.58
CA ILE A 218 10.42 39.35 2.73
C ILE A 218 8.88 39.47 2.82
N LEU A 219 8.17 38.38 2.53
CA LEU A 219 6.70 38.39 2.56
C LEU A 219 6.13 38.70 3.94
N SER A 220 6.71 38.14 5.01
CA SER A 220 6.24 38.39 6.38
C SER A 220 6.42 39.85 6.81
N THR A 221 7.52 40.48 6.39
CA THR A 221 7.82 41.87 6.69
C THR A 221 6.90 42.80 5.91
N ILE A 222 6.67 42.54 4.62
CA ILE A 222 5.75 43.32 3.78
C ILE A 222 4.31 43.24 4.31
N LYS A 223 3.81 42.03 4.63
CA LYS A 223 2.44 41.86 5.19
C LYS A 223 2.25 42.52 6.57
N SER A 224 3.34 42.81 7.28
CA SER A 224 3.31 43.49 8.58
C SER A 224 3.51 45.01 8.47
N HIS A 225 3.81 45.55 7.29
CA HIS A 225 4.11 46.96 7.08
C HIS A 225 2.82 47.82 7.09
N PRO A 226 2.77 48.95 7.83
CA PRO A 226 1.56 49.75 8.00
C PRO A 226 1.03 50.36 6.69
N GLU A 227 1.92 50.75 5.77
CA GLU A 227 1.53 51.34 4.48
C GLU A 227 1.25 50.27 3.38
N ALA A 228 1.87 49.08 3.48
CA ALA A 228 1.76 48.05 2.43
C ALA A 228 0.56 47.11 2.66
N LYS A 229 0.31 46.80 3.94
CA LYS A 229 -0.71 45.85 4.38
C LYS A 229 -2.12 46.13 3.81
N PRO A 230 -2.64 47.37 3.78
CA PRO A 230 -4.00 47.64 3.31
C PRO A 230 -4.22 47.23 1.85
N LEU A 231 -3.27 47.54 0.96
CA LEU A 231 -3.39 47.19 -0.46
C LEU A 231 -3.30 45.67 -0.67
N PHE A 232 -2.36 45.00 0.00
CA PHE A 232 -2.21 43.54 -0.09
C PHE A 232 -3.46 42.80 0.41
N GLN A 233 -4.05 43.22 1.53
CA GLN A 233 -5.27 42.61 2.06
C GLN A 233 -6.46 42.81 1.12
N LYS A 234 -6.56 43.98 0.47
CA LYS A 234 -7.64 44.26 -0.47
C LYS A 234 -7.49 43.45 -1.77
N LEU A 235 -6.27 43.30 -2.28
CA LEU A 235 -5.98 42.42 -3.42
C LEU A 235 -6.27 40.95 -3.10
N GLU A 236 -5.87 40.48 -1.91
CA GLU A 236 -6.18 39.13 -1.43
C GLU A 236 -7.70 38.93 -1.33
N SER A 237 -8.45 39.91 -0.83
CA SER A 237 -9.92 39.89 -0.81
C SER A 237 -10.53 39.86 -2.22
N TRP A 238 -10.02 40.65 -3.17
CA TRP A 238 -10.52 40.64 -4.54
C TRP A 238 -10.25 39.35 -5.30
N PHE A 239 -9.12 38.69 -5.04
CA PHE A 239 -8.80 37.40 -5.65
C PHE A 239 -9.59 36.23 -5.05
N HIS A 240 -10.07 36.36 -3.81
CA HIS A 240 -10.76 35.29 -3.11
C HIS A 240 -12.28 35.49 -2.94
N SER A 241 -12.84 36.64 -3.35
CA SER A 241 -14.28 36.93 -3.27
C SER A 241 -14.94 37.06 -4.66
N PRO A 242 -16.08 36.40 -4.91
CA PRO A 242 -16.78 36.47 -6.21
C PRO A 242 -17.48 37.82 -6.48
N GLN A 243 -17.69 38.66 -5.46
CA GLN A 243 -18.21 40.02 -5.57
C GLN A 243 -17.36 40.97 -4.71
N PRO A 244 -16.29 41.55 -5.27
CA PRO A 244 -15.41 42.44 -4.53
C PRO A 244 -16.13 43.75 -4.16
N GLU A 245 -16.17 44.09 -2.87
CA GLU A 245 -16.67 45.39 -2.39
C GLU A 245 -15.84 46.56 -2.96
N GLU A 246 -16.52 47.56 -3.52
CA GLU A 246 -15.92 48.77 -4.07
C GLU A 246 -15.17 49.56 -2.98
N PRO A 247 -13.89 49.90 -3.19
CA PRO A 247 -13.24 50.91 -2.38
C PRO A 247 -13.72 52.29 -2.83
N SER A 248 -14.12 53.13 -1.89
CA SER A 248 -14.43 54.54 -2.15
C SER A 248 -13.16 55.39 -2.41
N ASP A 249 -11.95 54.83 -2.26
CA ASP A 249 -10.70 55.59 -2.29
C ASP A 249 -9.48 54.75 -2.76
N LEU A 250 -9.50 54.31 -4.03
CA LEU A 250 -8.39 53.54 -4.63
C LEU A 250 -7.12 54.39 -4.81
N ASP A 251 -7.30 55.66 -5.15
CA ASP A 251 -6.20 56.59 -5.40
C ASP A 251 -5.40 56.84 -4.12
N ALA A 252 -6.09 56.95 -2.97
CA ALA A 252 -5.44 57.03 -1.65
C ALA A 252 -4.59 55.79 -1.29
N LEU A 253 -4.97 54.60 -1.76
CA LEU A 253 -4.19 53.37 -1.54
C LEU A 253 -2.97 53.26 -2.45
N LEU A 254 -2.97 53.96 -3.59
CA LEU A 254 -1.87 53.94 -4.57
C LEU A 254 -0.88 55.09 -4.37
N GLU A 255 -1.21 56.14 -3.60
CA GLU A 255 -0.32 57.25 -3.22
C GLU A 255 1.11 56.81 -2.81
N PRO A 256 1.31 55.76 -1.98
CA PRO A 256 2.66 55.33 -1.58
C PRO A 256 3.53 54.83 -2.75
N TYR A 257 2.92 54.45 -3.87
CA TYR A 257 3.59 53.91 -5.05
C TYR A 257 3.85 54.99 -6.12
N SER A 258 3.24 56.17 -5.98
CA SER A 258 3.34 57.27 -6.94
C SER A 258 4.62 58.09 -6.79
N LYS A 259 5.24 58.08 -5.60
CA LYS A 259 6.44 58.87 -5.28
C LYS A 259 7.63 57.94 -5.01
N PRO A 260 8.76 58.05 -5.73
CA PRO A 260 10.00 57.44 -5.27
C PRO A 260 10.42 58.17 -3.98
N LYS A 261 10.25 57.54 -2.81
CA LYS A 261 10.88 58.01 -1.57
C LYS A 261 12.39 57.76 -1.73
N ILE A 262 13.09 58.77 -2.23
CA ILE A 262 14.55 58.82 -2.22
C ILE A 262 14.96 58.94 -0.75
N ASN A 263 15.52 57.88 -0.19
CA ASN A 263 16.36 57.94 1.00
C ASN A 263 17.82 58.01 0.55
#